data_AF-A0A7X9JGS2-F1
#
_entry.id   AF-A0A7X9JGS2-F1
#
_cell.length_a   1.000
_cell.length_b   1.000
_cell.length_c   1.000
_cell.angle_alpha   90.00
_cell.angle_beta   90.00
_cell.angle_gamma   90.00
#
_symmetry.space_group_name_H-M   'P 1'
#
loop_
_entity.id
_entity.type
_entity.pdbx_description
1 polymer ?
#
loop_
_entity_poly.entity_id
_entity_poly.type
_entity_poly.pdbx_seq_one_letter_code
_entity_poly.pdbx_strand_id
1 'polypeptide(L)' 'MNKTIWKPEPEINLILKDYKTFGILSCGTCANLSYTGGKTGVEVLKAHLLKNHKQIKLDKVILAAC' A
#
# COMPACT_ATOMS: atom_id res chain seq x y z
N MET A 1 6.08 -13.58 -15.12
CA MET A 1 5.55 -12.89 -13.93
C MET A 1 6.23 -11.54 -13.82
N ASN A 2 5.48 -10.45 -13.92
CA ASN A 2 6.03 -9.12 -13.62
C ASN A 2 6.45 -9.10 -12.15
N LYS A 3 7.74 -8.86 -11.87
CA LYS A 3 8.21 -8.62 -10.50
C LYS A 3 7.56 -7.34 -10.02
N THR A 4 6.52 -7.46 -9.20
CA THR A 4 5.96 -6.32 -8.48
C THR A 4 6.89 -6.05 -7.30
N ILE A 5 7.45 -4.84 -7.22
CA ILE A 5 8.30 -4.39 -6.12
C ILE A 5 7.66 -3.15 -5.49
N TRP A 6 7.87 -2.95 -4.19
CA TRP A 6 7.48 -1.70 -3.56
C TRP A 6 8.33 -0.54 -4.05
N LYS A 7 7.71 0.63 -4.16
CA LYS A 7 8.43 1.87 -4.41
C LYS A 7 9.27 2.25 -3.19
N PRO A 8 10.42 2.91 -3.37
CA PRO A 8 11.20 3.43 -2.25
C PRO A 8 10.39 4.44 -1.42
N GLU A 9 10.63 4.48 -0.10
CA GLU A 9 9.95 5.42 0.80
C GLU A 9 10.00 6.89 0.35
N PRO A 10 11.13 7.43 -0.18
CA PRO A 10 11.18 8.82 -0.65
C PRO A 10 10.22 9.11 -1.81
N GLU A 11 10.04 8.15 -2.72
CA GLU A 11 9.13 8.29 -3.85
C GLU A 11 7.67 8.27 -3.37
N ILE A 12 7.34 7.35 -2.45
CA ILE A 12 6.02 7.29 -1.79
C ILE A 12 5.73 8.62 -1.07
N ASN A 13 6.67 9.12 -0.27
CA ASN A 13 6.51 10.37 0.47
C ASN A 13 6.28 11.56 -0.47
N LEU A 14 7.01 11.62 -1.58
CA LEU A 14 6.87 12.69 -2.57
C LEU A 14 5.47 12.68 -3.21
N ILE A 15 4.96 11.50 -3.58
CA ILE A 15 3.64 11.34 -4.20
C ILE A 15 2.52 11.70 -3.21
N LEU A 16 2.70 11.37 -1.93
CA LEU A 16 1.66 11.50 -0.91
C LEU A 16 1.77 12.79 -0.07
N LYS A 17 2.71 13.70 -0.40
CA LYS A 17 3.09 14.84 0.45
C LYS A 17 1.89 15.72 0.87
N ASP A 18 1.02 16.05 -0.08
CA ASP A 18 -0.08 17.01 0.11
C ASP A 18 -1.37 16.37 0.62
N TYR A 19 -1.40 15.04 0.74
CA TYR A 19 -2.56 14.29 1.22
C TYR A 19 -2.44 13.98 2.71
N LYS A 20 -3.55 14.09 3.45
CA LYS A 20 -3.59 13.84 4.91
C LYS A 20 -4.35 12.58 5.29
N THR A 21 -5.34 12.17 4.49
CA THR A 21 -6.25 11.08 4.79
C THR A 21 -6.25 10.07 3.66
N PHE A 22 -6.12 8.78 3.98
CA PHE A 22 -5.92 7.72 3.00
C PHE A 22 -6.87 6.54 3.23
N GLY A 23 -7.22 5.88 2.13
CA GLY A 23 -7.71 4.51 2.10
C GLY A 23 -6.66 3.60 1.48
N ILE A 24 -6.43 2.43 2.07
CA ILE A 24 -5.49 1.42 1.58
C ILE A 24 -6.30 0.28 0.98
N LEU A 25 -6.09 0.03 -0.32
CA LEU A 25 -6.62 -1.12 -1.03
C LEU A 25 -5.45 -1.95 -1.53
N SER A 26 -5.38 -3.20 -1.09
CA SER A 26 -4.29 -4.10 -1.46
C SER A 26 -4.81 -5.28 -2.26
N CYS A 27 -4.16 -5.58 -3.39
CA CYS A 27 -4.55 -6.69 -4.26
C CYS A 27 -4.28 -8.04 -3.58
N GLY A 28 -5.32 -8.87 -3.47
CA GLY A 28 -5.28 -10.22 -2.89
C GLY A 28 -4.87 -11.33 -3.86
N THR A 29 -4.64 -11.01 -5.14
CA THR A 29 -4.30 -11.98 -6.21
C THR A 29 -2.81 -11.90 -6.58
N CYS A 30 -2.46 -11.34 -7.74
CA CYS A 30 -1.10 -11.38 -8.30
C CYS A 30 -0.05 -10.67 -7.42
N ALA A 31 -0.38 -9.52 -6.85
CA ALA A 31 0.53 -8.78 -5.97
C ALA A 31 0.73 -9.51 -4.62
N ASN A 32 -0.31 -10.16 -4.10
CA ASN A 32 -0.21 -10.98 -2.89
C ASN A 32 0.68 -12.21 -3.13
N LEU A 33 0.50 -12.91 -4.25
CA LEU A 33 1.38 -14.02 -4.67
C LEU A 33 2.82 -13.57 -4.89
N SER A 34 3.03 -12.28 -5.18
CA SER A 34 4.35 -11.66 -5.33
C SER A 34 4.87 -11.03 -4.02
N TYR A 35 4.23 -11.28 -2.88
CA TYR A 35 4.59 -10.74 -1.56
C TYR A 35 4.62 -9.21 -1.45
N THR A 36 4.00 -8.50 -2.40
CA THR A 36 3.95 -7.03 -2.43
C THR A 36 2.53 -6.47 -2.31
N GLY A 37 1.52 -7.33 -2.27
CA GLY A 37 0.12 -7.02 -2.00
C GLY A 37 -0.42 -7.74 -0.76
N GLY A 38 -1.71 -8.06 -0.78
CA GLY A 38 -2.42 -8.72 0.32
C GLY A 38 -2.29 -8.01 1.67
N LYS A 39 -2.34 -8.81 2.74
CA LYS A 39 -2.26 -8.32 4.13
C LYS A 39 -0.92 -7.63 4.41
N THR A 40 0.18 -8.20 3.92
CA THR A 40 1.52 -7.62 4.07
C THR A 40 1.61 -6.23 3.43
N GLY A 41 1.09 -6.06 2.21
CA GLY A 41 1.06 -4.75 1.55
C GLY A 41 0.26 -3.71 2.35
N VAL A 42 -0.85 -4.11 2.96
CA VAL A 42 -1.62 -3.23 3.86
C VAL A 42 -0.79 -2.83 5.07
N GLU A 43 -0.18 -3.79 5.76
CA GLU A 43 0.58 -3.55 6.99
C GLU A 43 1.81 -2.66 6.75
N VAL A 44 2.55 -2.91 5.67
CA VAL A 44 3.71 -2.10 5.28
C VAL A 44 3.31 -0.66 5.00
N LEU A 45 2.29 -0.44 4.15
CA LEU A 45 1.87 0.92 3.81
C LEU A 45 1.22 1.61 5.02
N LYS A 46 0.46 0.89 5.83
CA LYS A 46 -0.13 1.41 7.07
C LYS A 46 0.94 1.87 8.06
N ALA A 47 1.98 1.07 8.30
CA ALA A 47 3.09 1.45 9.16
C ALA A 47 3.81 2.70 8.64
N HIS A 48 4.07 2.76 7.33
CA HIS A 48 4.69 3.92 6.70
C HIS A 48 3.83 5.20 6.82
N LEU A 49 2.51 5.11 6.56
CA LEU A 49 1.60 6.26 6.67
C LEU A 49 1.47 6.76 8.11
N LEU A 50 1.38 5.85 9.09
CA LEU A 50 1.30 6.20 10.51
C LEU A 50 2.60 6.85 11.01
N LYS A 51 3.77 6.35 10.59
CA LYS A 51 5.08 6.96 10.85
C LYS A 51 5.15 8.41 10.36
N ASN A 52 4.45 8.72 9.27
CA ASN A 52 4.38 10.07 8.68
C ASN A 52 3.16 10.87 9.15
N HIS A 53 2.56 10.51 10.30
CA HIS A 53 1.42 11.19 10.91
C HIS A 53 0.20 11.35 9.97
N LYS A 54 0.02 10.42 9.03
CA LYS A 54 -1.14 10.40 8.13
C LYS A 54 -2.31 9.66 8.75
N GLN A 55 -3.53 10.06 8.38
CA GLN A 55 -4.77 9.41 8.85
C GLN A 55 -5.21 8.32 7.88
N ILE A 56 -5.59 7.16 8.42
CA ILE A 56 -6.13 6.05 7.62
C ILE A 56 -7.59 5.85 8.00
N LYS A 57 -8.48 5.85 7.01
CA LYS A 57 -9.93 5.66 7.19
C LYS A 57 -10.42 4.30 6.73
N LEU A 58 -9.63 3.60 5.93
CA LEU A 58 -9.96 2.30 5.37
C LEU A 58 -8.67 1.51 5.11
N ASP A 59 -8.67 0.24 5.46
CA ASP A 59 -7.65 -0.72 5.07
C ASP A 59 -8.28 -2.06 4.71
N LYS A 60 -8.23 -2.43 3.42
CA LYS A 60 -8.82 -3.68 2.92
C LYS A 60 -7.91 -4.38 1.93
N VAL A 61 -7.93 -5.70 2.01
CA VAL A 61 -7.50 -6.57 0.93
C VAL A 61 -8.71 -6.81 0.03
N ILE A 62 -8.53 -6.60 -1.28
CA ILE A 62 -9.56 -6.80 -2.28
C ILE A 62 -9.14 -7.88 -3.26
N LEU A 63 -10.11 -8.66 -3.74
CA LEU A 63 -9.91 -9.53 -4.89
C LEU A 63 -10.22 -8.72 -6.15
N ALA A 64 -9.17 -8.34 -6.87
CA ALA A 64 -9.26 -7.63 -8.14
C ALA A 64 -8.74 -8.53 -9.26
N ALA A 65 -9.46 -8.57 -10.38
CA ALA A 65 -8.99 -9.14 -11.63
C ALA A 65 -8.47 -7.98 -12.49
N CYS A 66 -7.15 -7.87 -12.58
CA CYS A 66 -6.42 -6.80 -13.28
C CYS A 66 -5.52 -7.37 -14.38
#